data_AF-A0A6A2WYS0-F1
#
_entry.id   AF-A0A6A2WYS0-F1
#
_cell.length_a   1.000
_cell.length_b   1.000
_cell.length_c   1.000
_cell.angle_alpha   90.00
_cell.angle_beta   90.00
_cell.angle_gamma   90.00
#
_symmetry.space_group_name_H-M   'P 1'
#
loop_
_entity.id
_entity.type
_entity.pdbx_description
1 polymer ?
#
loop_
_entity_poly.entity_id
_entity_poly.type
_entity_poly.pdbx_seq_one_letter_code
_entity_poly.pdbx_strand_id
1 'polypeptide(L)'
;MSQCSTWPTKSAAFPRFFTSRSCVTFHHCSPHTKNKKPSYAGCSLILRKNMAFADSAVEYAVEVGTSVFFDSGPRGKSLLSGTVEERKAHRHFLRMSDVLLLTADELLRWIFLKVLVIDPDGMPATMEVESLTVIADPILAGQELLKKGNRDKWVVVKMGSKGSILITKSGIICAPAFKVKIMDTDGCGDSFVAAIAFGFIHDIPLVTTLAFANAVGGATAMGCGAGRNVATLKKVVELIETPDLNEDVKF
;
A
#
# COMPACT_ATOMS: atom_id res chain seq x y z
N MET A 1 4.76 -16.19 -17.09
CA MET A 1 4.99 -16.68 -15.71
C MET A 1 6.22 -15.99 -15.17
N SER A 2 6.06 -14.82 -14.56
CA SER A 2 7.13 -14.16 -13.81
C SER A 2 7.31 -14.90 -12.49
N GLN A 3 8.52 -15.42 -12.21
CA GLN A 3 8.81 -16.13 -10.96
C GLN A 3 8.64 -15.15 -9.78
N CYS A 4 7.63 -15.37 -8.94
CA CYS A 4 7.49 -14.61 -7.69
C CYS A 4 8.45 -15.18 -6.65
N SER A 5 9.26 -14.31 -6.03
CA SER A 5 10.08 -14.72 -4.90
C SER A 5 9.26 -14.66 -3.61
N THR A 6 9.30 -15.73 -2.83
CA THR A 6 8.54 -15.91 -1.60
C THR A 6 9.45 -15.89 -0.37
N TRP A 7 8.90 -15.49 0.77
CA TRP A 7 9.60 -15.52 2.05
C TRP A 7 9.94 -16.96 2.46
N PRO A 8 11.22 -17.30 2.73
CA PRO A 8 11.59 -18.64 3.18
C PRO A 8 11.15 -18.89 4.63
N THR A 9 10.53 -20.04 4.89
CA THR A 9 9.97 -20.44 6.19
C THR A 9 11.00 -20.77 7.27
N LYS A 10 12.31 -20.61 7.02
CA LYS A 10 13.39 -20.94 7.97
C LYS A 10 14.37 -19.78 8.15
N SER A 11 14.38 -19.23 9.37
CA SER A 11 15.50 -18.50 9.99
C SER A 11 16.09 -17.35 9.17
N ALA A 12 15.38 -16.24 9.02
CA ALA A 12 15.99 -14.97 8.64
C ALA A 12 16.31 -14.15 9.90
N ALA A 13 17.59 -13.98 10.20
CA ALA A 13 18.04 -13.08 11.27
C ALA A 13 17.73 -11.62 10.89
N PHE A 14 17.12 -10.85 11.80
CA PHE A 14 16.87 -9.42 11.63
C PHE A 14 18.20 -8.64 11.72
N PRO A 15 18.65 -7.93 10.68
CA PRO A 15 19.86 -7.13 10.77
C PRO A 15 19.66 -5.87 11.63
N ARG A 16 20.76 -5.35 12.19
CA ARG A 16 20.78 -4.01 12.77
C ARG A 16 21.02 -2.99 11.64
N PHE A 17 20.14 -2.01 11.49
CA PHE A 17 20.22 -1.04 10.39
C PHE A 17 20.42 0.39 10.87
N PHE A 18 21.40 1.07 10.26
CA PHE A 18 21.60 2.52 10.30
C PHE A 18 21.72 3.01 8.86
N THR A 19 20.61 3.52 8.31
CA THR A 19 20.62 4.30 7.06
C THR A 19 19.66 5.50 7.21
N SER A 20 19.92 6.58 6.46
CA SER A 20 19.23 7.87 6.57
C SER A 20 18.42 8.19 5.32
N ARG A 21 17.29 7.50 5.13
CA ARG A 21 16.25 7.94 4.18
C ARG A 21 15.18 8.73 4.93
N SER A 22 14.60 9.74 4.29
CA SER A 22 13.44 10.47 4.81
C SER A 22 12.23 10.22 3.92
N CYS A 23 11.06 9.97 4.52
CA CYS A 23 9.82 9.79 3.77
C CYS A 23 8.64 10.52 4.41
N VAL A 24 7.62 10.78 3.59
CA VAL A 24 6.32 11.31 3.98
C VAL A 24 5.22 10.35 3.53
N THR A 25 4.17 10.18 4.33
CA THR A 25 3.08 9.25 4.02
C THR A 25 1.76 9.99 3.92
N PHE A 26 1.04 9.80 2.83
CA PHE A 26 -0.28 10.40 2.61
C PHE A 26 -1.36 9.33 2.71
N HIS A 27 -2.42 9.60 3.47
CA HIS A 27 -3.53 8.67 3.69
C HIS A 27 -4.87 9.31 3.36
N HIS A 28 -5.76 8.54 2.73
CA HIS A 28 -7.17 8.93 2.58
C HIS A 28 -8.03 8.40 3.76
N CYS A 29 -8.49 9.28 4.67
CA CYS A 29 -9.22 8.89 5.89
C CYS A 29 -10.73 9.21 5.86
N SER A 30 -11.58 8.44 6.56
CA SER A 30 -13.06 8.51 6.52
C SER A 30 -13.66 9.45 7.60
N PRO A 31 -14.92 9.96 7.47
CA PRO A 31 -15.52 10.89 8.43
C PRO A 31 -15.84 10.32 9.82
N HIS A 32 -15.76 9.00 10.03
CA HIS A 32 -16.06 8.37 11.32
C HIS A 32 -14.88 8.36 12.31
N THR A 33 -13.69 8.80 11.90
CA THR A 33 -12.54 8.98 12.80
C THR A 33 -12.49 10.42 13.33
N LYS A 34 -13.57 10.91 13.96
CA LYS A 34 -13.64 12.33 14.37
C LYS A 34 -12.69 12.72 15.52
N ASN A 35 -12.04 11.78 16.21
CA ASN A 35 -11.29 12.08 17.45
C ASN A 35 -9.92 11.39 17.63
N LYS A 36 -9.29 10.85 16.59
CA LYS A 36 -7.98 10.20 16.74
C LYS A 36 -6.87 11.02 16.08
N LYS A 37 -5.99 11.62 16.89
CA LYS A 37 -4.71 12.17 16.41
C LYS A 37 -3.87 11.01 15.85
N PRO A 38 -3.41 11.04 14.58
CA PRO A 38 -2.43 10.07 14.11
C PRO A 38 -1.13 10.31 14.88
N SER A 39 -0.65 9.30 15.60
CA SER A 39 0.70 9.29 16.18
C SER A 39 1.55 8.36 15.34
N TYR A 40 2.16 8.91 14.30
CA TYR A 40 3.30 8.33 13.62
C TYR A 40 4.32 9.47 13.44
N ALA A 41 5.60 9.19 13.66
CA ALA A 41 6.69 10.17 13.51
C ALA A 41 7.05 10.41 12.02
N GLY A 42 6.02 10.65 11.20
CA GLY A 42 6.09 11.04 9.80
C GLY A 42 4.84 11.86 9.47
N CYS A 43 4.96 12.87 8.61
CA CYS A 43 3.84 13.74 8.25
C CYS A 43 2.72 12.96 7.55
N SER A 44 1.75 12.44 8.31
CA SER A 44 0.52 11.85 7.76
C SER A 44 -0.45 12.94 7.33
N LEU A 45 -0.45 13.31 6.05
CA LEU A 45 -1.44 14.25 5.51
C LEU A 45 -2.73 13.53 5.12
N ILE A 46 -3.85 14.01 5.68
CA ILE A 46 -5.20 13.50 5.42
C ILE A 46 -5.81 14.25 4.25
N LEU A 47 -6.00 13.57 3.11
CA LEU A 47 -6.43 14.14 1.82
C LEU A 47 -7.85 14.75 1.80
N ARG A 48 -8.64 14.59 2.86
CA ARG A 48 -10.07 14.99 2.85
C ARG A 48 -10.35 16.44 3.21
N LYS A 49 -9.42 17.16 3.84
CA LYS A 49 -9.71 18.49 4.38
C LYS A 49 -9.20 19.63 3.51
N ASN A 50 -8.12 19.45 2.77
CA ASN A 50 -7.59 20.47 1.88
C ASN A 50 -6.70 19.83 0.80
N MET A 51 -7.30 19.57 -0.36
CA MET A 51 -6.61 18.88 -1.46
C MET A 51 -5.47 19.73 -2.04
N ALA A 52 -5.66 21.06 -2.13
CA ALA A 52 -4.63 21.98 -2.57
C ALA A 52 -3.39 21.95 -1.65
N PHE A 53 -3.61 21.91 -0.34
CA PHE A 53 -2.50 21.76 0.62
C PHE A 53 -1.76 20.43 0.46
N ALA A 54 -2.49 19.34 0.23
CA ALA A 54 -1.88 18.03 0.05
C ALA A 54 -1.10 17.93 -1.26
N ASP A 55 -1.61 18.50 -2.35
CA ASP A 55 -0.91 18.60 -3.64
C ASP A 55 0.39 19.40 -3.48
N SER A 56 0.34 20.60 -2.88
CA SER A 56 1.55 21.40 -2.63
C SER A 56 2.55 20.70 -1.70
N ALA A 57 2.09 19.95 -0.71
CA ALA A 57 2.97 19.18 0.16
C ALA A 57 3.69 18.04 -0.58
N VAL A 58 3.04 17.38 -1.54
CA VAL A 58 3.67 16.38 -2.41
C VAL A 58 4.67 17.03 -3.35
N GLU A 59 4.29 18.13 -4.00
CA GLU A 59 5.19 18.86 -4.89
C GLU A 59 6.45 19.30 -4.16
N TYR A 60 6.31 19.86 -2.96
CA TYR A 60 7.45 20.24 -2.12
C TYR A 60 8.29 19.03 -1.70
N ALA A 61 7.67 17.93 -1.24
CA ALA A 61 8.40 16.72 -0.87
C ALA A 61 9.21 16.16 -2.05
N VAL A 62 8.62 16.16 -3.24
CA VAL A 62 9.27 15.75 -4.49
C VAL A 62 10.42 16.68 -4.84
N GLU A 63 10.23 17.99 -4.72
CA GLU A 63 11.23 19.03 -5.00
C GLU A 63 12.46 18.89 -4.11
N VAL A 64 12.27 18.65 -2.81
CA VAL A 64 13.37 18.49 -1.84
C VAL A 64 13.92 17.06 -1.76
N GLY A 65 13.50 16.16 -2.65
CA GLY A 65 14.01 14.79 -2.74
C GLY A 65 13.54 13.84 -1.63
N THR A 66 12.46 14.17 -0.92
CA THR A 66 11.83 13.29 0.08
C THR A 66 11.00 12.21 -0.62
N SER A 67 11.11 10.96 -0.16
CA SER A 67 10.29 9.87 -0.72
C SER A 67 8.83 10.02 -0.32
N VAL A 68 7.93 9.89 -1.29
CA VAL A 68 6.49 10.04 -1.10
C VAL A 68 5.81 8.68 -1.11
N PHE A 69 5.12 8.39 -0.01
CA PHE A 69 4.30 7.19 0.16
C PHE A 69 2.83 7.60 0.07
N PHE A 70 2.06 6.86 -0.70
CA PHE A 70 0.63 7.12 -0.88
C PHE A 70 -0.18 5.86 -0.66
N ASP A 71 -0.97 5.87 0.41
CA ASP A 71 -2.00 4.86 0.67
C ASP A 71 -3.36 5.41 0.27
N SER A 72 -3.94 4.83 -0.78
CA SER A 72 -5.27 5.23 -1.26
C SER A 72 -6.39 4.85 -0.28
N GLY A 73 -6.12 3.87 0.59
CA GLY A 73 -7.00 3.35 1.63
C GLY A 73 -8.22 2.60 1.08
N PRO A 74 -8.88 1.74 1.90
CA PRO A 74 -9.92 0.76 1.51
C PRO A 74 -11.20 1.35 0.90
N ARG A 75 -11.23 2.67 0.70
CA ARG A 75 -12.41 3.46 0.37
C ARG A 75 -12.06 4.50 -0.68
N GLY A 76 -11.36 4.09 -1.74
CA GLY A 76 -11.16 4.81 -3.00
C GLY A 76 -12.46 5.24 -3.73
N LYS A 77 -13.52 5.59 -2.99
CA LYS A 77 -14.68 6.34 -3.45
C LYS A 77 -14.26 7.63 -4.16
N SER A 78 -13.13 8.24 -3.81
CA SER A 78 -12.59 9.40 -4.52
C SER A 78 -12.07 9.08 -5.93
N LEU A 79 -11.62 7.83 -6.18
CA LEU A 79 -11.18 7.38 -7.50
C LEU A 79 -12.37 7.32 -8.46
N LEU A 80 -13.44 6.61 -8.08
CA LEU A 80 -14.59 6.35 -8.96
C LEU A 80 -15.71 7.41 -8.85
N SER A 81 -16.02 7.84 -7.63
CA SER A 81 -17.18 8.68 -7.31
C SER A 81 -16.81 10.02 -6.63
N GLY A 82 -15.53 10.42 -6.70
CA GLY A 82 -15.07 11.70 -6.15
C GLY A 82 -15.44 12.90 -7.02
N THR A 83 -15.17 14.12 -6.57
CA THR A 83 -15.25 15.31 -7.43
C THR A 83 -14.16 15.29 -8.52
N VAL A 84 -14.25 16.19 -9.50
CA VAL A 84 -13.22 16.32 -10.54
C VAL A 84 -11.86 16.65 -9.91
N GLU A 85 -11.86 17.49 -8.88
CA GLU A 85 -10.70 17.91 -8.10
C GLU A 85 -10.12 16.75 -7.32
N GLU A 86 -10.96 15.96 -6.63
CA GLU A 86 -10.51 14.77 -5.91
C GLU A 86 -9.88 13.73 -6.85
N ARG A 87 -10.47 13.51 -8.03
CA ARG A 87 -9.90 12.61 -9.04
C ARG A 87 -8.58 13.15 -9.63
N LYS A 88 -8.49 14.46 -9.89
CA LYS A 88 -7.28 15.12 -10.39
C LYS A 88 -6.14 14.99 -9.38
N ALA A 89 -6.39 15.32 -8.13
CA ALA A 89 -5.42 15.18 -7.06
C ALA A 89 -5.00 13.72 -6.91
N HIS A 90 -5.94 12.77 -6.83
CA HIS A 90 -5.61 11.36 -6.72
C HIS A 90 -4.71 10.86 -7.87
N ARG A 91 -4.95 11.30 -9.11
CA ARG A 91 -4.04 11.02 -10.25
C ARG A 91 -2.67 11.67 -10.06
N HIS A 92 -2.62 12.89 -9.52
CA HIS A 92 -1.37 13.56 -9.18
C HIS A 92 -0.59 12.75 -8.13
N PHE A 93 -1.19 12.37 -7.00
CA PHE A 93 -0.56 11.51 -5.99
C PHE A 93 -0.03 10.18 -6.57
N LEU A 94 -0.85 9.48 -7.37
CA LEU A 94 -0.42 8.24 -8.02
C LEU A 94 0.81 8.45 -8.92
N ARG A 95 0.91 9.60 -9.59
CA ARG A 95 2.02 9.93 -10.47
C ARG A 95 3.28 10.31 -9.68
N MET A 96 3.14 11.09 -8.61
CA MET A 96 4.27 11.69 -7.88
C MET A 96 4.86 10.77 -6.80
N SER A 97 4.13 9.75 -6.36
CA SER A 97 4.58 8.88 -5.26
C SER A 97 5.63 7.87 -5.69
N ASP A 98 6.60 7.62 -4.80
CA ASP A 98 7.63 6.59 -4.93
C ASP A 98 7.12 5.23 -4.44
N VAL A 99 6.25 5.21 -3.43
CA VAL A 99 5.63 3.99 -2.92
C VAL A 99 4.12 4.13 -2.93
N LEU A 100 3.45 3.27 -3.69
CA LEU A 100 2.00 3.18 -3.77
C LEU A 100 1.55 1.98 -2.95
N LEU A 101 0.66 2.21 -1.98
CA LEU A 101 0.05 1.15 -1.19
C LEU A 101 -1.45 1.11 -1.50
N LEU A 102 -1.91 -0.01 -2.00
CA LEU A 102 -3.28 -0.18 -2.48
C LEU A 102 -3.83 -1.52 -2.02
N THR A 103 -5.14 -1.66 -1.87
CA THR A 103 -5.77 -2.99 -1.84
C THR A 103 -5.94 -3.54 -3.25
N ALA A 104 -6.11 -4.86 -3.39
CA ALA A 104 -6.43 -5.47 -4.69
C ALA A 104 -7.68 -4.82 -5.34
N ASP A 105 -8.71 -4.53 -4.54
CA ASP A 105 -9.93 -3.86 -4.99
C ASP A 105 -9.67 -2.41 -5.46
N GLU A 106 -8.84 -1.65 -4.74
CA GLU A 106 -8.47 -0.29 -5.16
C GLU A 106 -7.73 -0.28 -6.49
N LEU A 107 -6.81 -1.22 -6.65
CA LEU A 107 -6.02 -1.37 -7.85
C LEU A 107 -6.91 -1.72 -9.06
N LEU A 108 -7.85 -2.66 -8.89
CA LEU A 108 -8.82 -3.01 -9.92
C LEU A 108 -9.72 -1.82 -10.31
N ARG A 109 -10.19 -1.05 -9.31
CA ARG A 109 -10.98 0.17 -9.55
C ARG A 109 -10.20 1.23 -10.32
N TRP A 110 -8.91 1.37 -10.05
CA TRP A 110 -8.04 2.29 -10.79
C TRP A 110 -7.92 1.91 -12.27
N ILE A 111 -7.78 0.61 -12.56
CA ILE A 111 -7.79 0.13 -13.95
C ILE A 111 -9.12 0.37 -14.62
N PHE A 112 -10.22 0.10 -13.92
CA PHE A 112 -11.55 0.31 -14.47
C PHE A 112 -11.76 1.78 -14.86
N LEU A 113 -11.27 2.72 -14.04
CA LEU A 113 -11.23 4.14 -14.41
C LEU A 113 -10.36 4.43 -15.62
N LYS A 114 -9.22 3.77 -15.78
CA LYS A 114 -8.40 3.94 -16.98
C LYS A 114 -9.16 3.52 -18.24
N VAL A 115 -9.90 2.41 -18.18
CA VAL A 115 -10.67 1.89 -19.32
C VAL A 115 -11.90 2.78 -19.61
N LEU A 116 -12.56 3.30 -18.57
CA LEU A 116 -13.69 4.22 -18.73
C LEU A 116 -13.30 5.67 -19.10
N VAL A 117 -12.06 6.09 -18.84
CA VAL A 117 -11.59 7.49 -18.97
C VAL A 117 -10.52 7.62 -20.06
N ILE A 118 -10.78 7.01 -21.23
CA ILE A 118 -10.26 7.45 -22.52
C ILE A 118 -11.47 8.14 -23.17
N ASP A 119 -11.60 9.44 -23.44
CA ASP A 119 -10.78 10.64 -23.52
C ASP A 119 -11.66 11.84 -23.11
N PRO A 120 -11.12 13.06 -22.93
CA PRO A 120 -11.93 14.29 -22.75
C PRO A 120 -12.88 14.63 -23.92
N ASP A 121 -12.81 13.91 -25.05
CA ASP A 121 -13.60 14.17 -26.27
C ASP A 121 -14.78 13.19 -26.50
N GLY A 122 -15.15 12.38 -25.49
CA GLY A 122 -16.51 11.82 -25.43
C GLY A 122 -16.87 10.68 -26.39
N MET A 123 -15.93 9.82 -26.77
CA MET A 123 -16.27 8.52 -27.40
C MET A 123 -16.31 7.41 -26.35
N PRO A 124 -17.40 6.61 -26.26
CA PRO A 124 -17.43 5.46 -25.36
C PRO A 124 -16.45 4.41 -25.88
N ALA A 125 -15.46 4.06 -25.06
CA ALA A 125 -14.58 2.93 -25.33
C ALA A 125 -15.40 1.64 -25.36
N THR A 126 -15.78 1.19 -26.56
CA THR A 126 -16.29 -0.16 -26.82
C THR A 126 -15.16 -1.20 -26.88
N MET A 127 -13.96 -0.86 -26.41
CA MET A 127 -12.83 -1.78 -26.32
C MET A 127 -12.97 -2.74 -25.13
N GLU A 128 -13.61 -3.86 -25.43
CA GLU A 128 -13.36 -5.22 -24.95
C GLU A 128 -13.26 -5.43 -23.44
N VAL A 129 -14.39 -5.87 -22.88
CA VAL A 129 -14.56 -6.45 -21.54
C VAL A 129 -13.58 -7.62 -21.27
N GLU A 130 -13.02 -8.25 -22.30
CA GLU A 130 -11.99 -9.31 -22.20
C GLU A 130 -10.60 -8.78 -21.81
N SER A 131 -10.27 -7.52 -22.10
CA SER A 131 -9.04 -6.88 -21.60
C SER A 131 -9.11 -6.63 -20.09
N LEU A 132 -10.30 -6.32 -19.57
CA LEU A 132 -10.53 -6.09 -18.14
C LEU A 132 -10.38 -7.37 -17.30
N THR A 133 -10.68 -8.55 -17.84
CA THR A 133 -10.48 -9.83 -17.13
C THR A 133 -9.00 -10.20 -17.02
N VAL A 134 -8.18 -9.86 -18.02
CA VAL A 134 -6.71 -9.98 -17.96
C VAL A 134 -6.12 -9.06 -16.90
N ILE A 135 -6.76 -7.93 -16.60
CA ILE A 135 -6.30 -6.96 -15.60
C ILE A 135 -6.93 -7.19 -14.20
N ALA A 136 -7.69 -8.28 -14.03
CA ALA A 136 -8.12 -8.73 -12.70
C ALA A 136 -6.97 -9.32 -11.86
N ASP A 137 -5.83 -9.64 -12.50
CA ASP A 137 -4.61 -10.06 -11.82
C ASP A 137 -3.93 -8.84 -11.16
N PRO A 138 -3.79 -8.81 -9.81
CA PRO A 138 -3.14 -7.72 -9.10
C PRO A 138 -1.68 -7.50 -9.53
N ILE A 139 -0.98 -8.52 -10.02
CA ILE A 139 0.39 -8.41 -10.53
C ILE A 139 0.41 -7.61 -11.83
N LEU A 140 -0.36 -8.02 -12.83
CA LEU A 140 -0.44 -7.34 -14.12
C LEU A 140 -0.93 -5.90 -13.95
N ALA A 141 -1.92 -5.73 -13.07
CA ALA A 141 -2.45 -4.45 -12.70
C ALA A 141 -1.40 -3.50 -12.10
N GLY A 142 -0.59 -3.99 -11.15
CA GLY A 142 0.46 -3.21 -10.53
C GLY A 142 1.62 -2.92 -11.49
N GLN A 143 1.97 -3.85 -12.37
CA GLN A 143 2.95 -3.63 -13.43
C GLN A 143 2.51 -2.51 -14.39
N GLU A 144 1.21 -2.44 -14.73
CA GLU A 144 0.68 -1.36 -15.55
C GLU A 144 0.75 0.00 -14.85
N LEU A 145 0.54 0.03 -13.53
CA LEU A 145 0.70 1.24 -12.72
C LEU A 145 2.16 1.72 -12.68
N LEU A 146 3.14 0.80 -12.70
CA LEU A 146 4.57 1.13 -12.78
C LEU A 146 4.95 1.81 -14.10
N LYS A 147 4.36 1.44 -15.24
CA LYS A 147 4.67 2.02 -16.56
C LYS A 147 4.37 3.51 -16.65
N LYS A 148 3.44 4.02 -15.83
CA LYS A 148 2.99 5.42 -15.84
C LYS A 148 3.73 6.32 -14.84
N GLY A 149 4.82 5.83 -14.24
CA GLY A 149 5.60 6.54 -13.24
C GLY A 149 6.98 6.97 -13.71
N ASN A 150 7.43 8.14 -13.24
CA ASN A 150 8.73 8.71 -13.63
C ASN A 150 9.89 8.27 -12.70
N ARG A 151 9.65 7.40 -11.71
CA ARG A 151 10.60 7.04 -10.63
C ARG A 151 10.68 5.54 -10.38
N ASP A 152 11.60 5.09 -9.53
CA ASP A 152 11.74 3.69 -9.10
C ASP A 152 10.65 3.32 -8.09
N LYS A 153 9.44 3.17 -8.64
CA LYS A 153 8.22 2.99 -7.87
C LYS A 153 8.10 1.59 -7.27
N TRP A 154 7.65 1.53 -6.03
CA TRP A 154 7.10 0.33 -5.42
C TRP A 154 5.58 0.38 -5.52
N VAL A 155 4.96 -0.70 -6.00
CA VAL A 155 3.51 -0.91 -5.91
C VAL A 155 3.26 -2.06 -4.95
N VAL A 156 2.67 -1.74 -3.80
CA VAL A 156 2.38 -2.69 -2.72
C VAL A 156 0.90 -2.97 -2.68
N VAL A 157 0.51 -4.21 -2.96
CA VAL A 157 -0.88 -4.66 -2.99
C VAL A 157 -1.19 -5.42 -1.71
N LYS A 158 -2.05 -4.84 -0.87
CA LYS A 158 -2.60 -5.43 0.36
C LYS A 158 -3.76 -6.35 0.01
N MET A 159 -3.70 -7.61 0.45
CA MET A 159 -4.73 -8.62 0.17
C MET A 159 -5.35 -9.23 1.43
N GLY A 160 -5.27 -8.49 2.55
CA GLY A 160 -5.87 -8.90 3.83
C GLY A 160 -5.32 -10.23 4.32
N SER A 161 -6.19 -11.19 4.59
CA SER A 161 -5.84 -12.55 5.03
C SER A 161 -5.06 -13.37 4.00
N LYS A 162 -4.91 -12.87 2.76
CA LYS A 162 -4.07 -13.49 1.72
C LYS A 162 -2.62 -12.99 1.73
N GLY A 163 -2.32 -11.94 2.48
CA GLY A 163 -0.98 -11.34 2.54
C GLY A 163 -0.83 -10.13 1.64
N SER A 164 0.30 -10.04 0.95
CA SER A 164 0.62 -8.89 0.11
C SER A 164 1.59 -9.21 -1.03
N ILE A 165 1.58 -8.33 -2.04
CA ILE A 165 2.47 -8.38 -3.20
C ILE A 165 3.23 -7.06 -3.28
N LEU A 166 4.53 -7.10 -3.53
CA LEU A 166 5.34 -5.93 -3.84
C LEU A 166 5.88 -6.05 -5.27
N ILE A 167 5.56 -5.06 -6.08
CA ILE A 167 5.88 -5.02 -7.51
C ILE A 167 6.81 -3.84 -7.74
N THR A 168 7.95 -4.11 -8.38
CA THR A 168 8.95 -3.13 -8.76
C THR A 168 9.31 -3.33 -10.23
N LYS A 169 10.10 -2.42 -10.81
CA LYS A 169 10.65 -2.62 -12.16
C LYS A 169 11.56 -3.84 -12.27
N SER A 170 12.21 -4.25 -11.19
CA SER A 170 13.19 -5.34 -11.17
C SER A 170 12.60 -6.70 -10.79
N GLY A 171 11.39 -6.75 -10.23
CA GLY A 171 10.77 -8.01 -9.87
C GLY A 171 9.51 -7.90 -9.01
N ILE A 172 8.96 -9.07 -8.68
CA ILE A 172 7.75 -9.26 -7.89
C ILE A 172 8.09 -10.11 -6.67
N ILE A 173 7.65 -9.65 -5.51
CA ILE A 173 7.78 -10.32 -4.22
C ILE A 173 6.37 -10.61 -3.69
N CYS A 174 6.17 -11.82 -3.17
CA CYS A 174 4.90 -12.25 -2.59
C CYS A 174 5.16 -12.71 -1.16
N ALA A 175 4.34 -12.26 -0.22
CA ALA A 175 4.39 -12.73 1.15
C ALA A 175 2.97 -13.15 1.59
N PRO A 176 2.76 -14.40 2.02
CA PRO A 176 1.48 -14.82 2.58
C PRO A 176 1.22 -14.13 3.93
N ALA A 177 -0.05 -14.03 4.31
CA ALA A 177 -0.41 -13.56 5.64
C ALA A 177 -0.13 -14.62 6.72
N PHE A 178 0.09 -14.15 7.94
CA PHE A 178 0.09 -14.99 9.13
C PHE A 178 -1.34 -15.36 9.51
N LYS A 179 -1.57 -16.63 9.86
CA LYS A 179 -2.83 -17.06 10.47
C LYS A 179 -2.86 -16.54 11.90
N VAL A 180 -3.83 -15.67 12.17
CA VAL A 180 -3.99 -15.04 13.49
C VAL A 180 -5.46 -15.09 13.90
N LYS A 181 -5.71 -15.11 15.21
CA LYS A 181 -7.05 -14.91 15.75
C LYS A 181 -7.40 -13.42 15.67
N ILE A 182 -8.33 -13.07 14.77
CA ILE A 182 -8.75 -11.70 14.54
C ILE A 182 -9.70 -11.24 15.66
N MET A 183 -9.43 -10.06 16.21
CA MET A 183 -10.27 -9.35 17.17
C MET A 183 -10.86 -8.08 16.56
N ASP A 184 -10.03 -7.25 15.92
CA ASP A 184 -10.44 -6.02 15.24
C ASP A 184 -9.47 -5.74 14.08
N THR A 185 -9.96 -5.33 12.91
CA THR A 185 -9.11 -5.02 11.75
C THR A 185 -8.76 -3.54 11.64
N ASP A 186 -9.30 -2.69 12.51
CA ASP A 186 -9.04 -1.25 12.50
C ASP A 186 -7.56 -0.94 12.72
N GLY A 187 -6.97 -0.22 11.77
CA GLY A 187 -5.56 0.19 11.84
C GLY A 187 -4.56 -0.86 11.35
N CYS A 188 -4.99 -2.05 10.94
CA CYS A 188 -4.08 -3.04 10.34
C CYS A 188 -3.42 -2.50 9.07
N GLY A 189 -4.18 -1.81 8.22
CA GLY A 189 -3.67 -1.16 7.02
C GLY A 189 -2.64 -0.07 7.32
N ASP A 190 -2.91 0.79 8.30
CA ASP A 190 -1.97 1.85 8.70
C ASP A 190 -0.71 1.28 9.33
N SER A 191 -0.83 0.24 10.16
CA SER A 191 0.30 -0.46 10.78
C SER A 191 1.16 -1.15 9.71
N PHE A 192 0.53 -1.76 8.71
CA PHE A 192 1.21 -2.33 7.55
C PHE A 192 1.98 -1.26 6.77
N VAL A 193 1.37 -0.10 6.49
CA VAL A 193 2.03 1.01 5.78
C VAL A 193 3.24 1.52 6.55
N ALA A 194 3.11 1.66 7.88
CA ALA A 194 4.22 2.06 8.74
C ALA A 194 5.39 1.05 8.67
N ALA A 195 5.09 -0.25 8.63
CA ALA A 195 6.10 -1.29 8.49
C ALA A 195 6.80 -1.29 7.10
N ILE A 196 6.06 -1.01 6.02
CA ILE A 196 6.65 -0.81 4.69
C ILE A 196 7.56 0.42 4.66
N ALA A 197 7.13 1.54 5.25
CA ALA A 197 7.94 2.75 5.36
C ALA A 197 9.21 2.49 6.18
N PHE A 198 9.09 1.77 7.30
CA PHE A 198 10.25 1.36 8.11
C PHE A 198 11.23 0.53 7.28
N GLY A 199 10.76 -0.51 6.58
CA GLY A 199 11.63 -1.35 5.74
C GLY A 199 12.29 -0.58 4.61
N PHE A 200 11.56 0.34 3.97
CA PHE A 200 12.11 1.21 2.94
C PHE A 200 13.18 2.16 3.48
N ILE A 201 12.92 2.81 4.63
CA ILE A 201 13.84 3.80 5.21
C ILE A 201 15.16 3.15 5.61
N HIS A 202 15.09 1.93 6.14
CA HIS A 202 16.23 1.19 6.68
C HIS A 202 16.89 0.25 5.66
N ASP A 203 16.54 0.35 4.37
CA ASP A 203 17.09 -0.50 3.30
C ASP A 203 16.96 -2.01 3.58
N ILE A 204 15.87 -2.40 4.24
CA ILE A 204 15.59 -3.78 4.59
C ILE A 204 15.23 -4.55 3.30
N PRO A 205 15.77 -5.77 3.07
CA PRO A 205 15.46 -6.57 1.89
C PRO A 205 13.95 -6.66 1.63
N LEU A 206 13.54 -6.54 0.35
CA LEU A 206 12.13 -6.42 -0.03
C LEU A 206 11.24 -7.53 0.54
N VAL A 207 11.74 -8.77 0.49
CA VAL A 207 11.05 -9.95 1.05
C VAL A 207 10.86 -9.84 2.56
N THR A 208 11.86 -9.31 3.28
CA THR A 208 11.80 -9.04 4.73
C THR A 208 10.86 -7.92 5.06
N THR A 209 10.91 -6.83 4.31
CA THR A 209 10.00 -5.70 4.47
C THR A 209 8.55 -6.14 4.31
N LEU A 210 8.25 -6.96 3.30
CA LEU A 210 6.89 -7.40 3.00
C LEU A 210 6.37 -8.41 4.05
N ALA A 211 7.18 -9.38 4.45
CA ALA A 211 6.83 -10.33 5.51
C ALA A 211 6.65 -9.64 6.87
N PHE A 212 7.54 -8.70 7.22
CA PHE A 212 7.43 -7.90 8.42
C PHE A 212 6.15 -7.06 8.42
N ALA A 213 5.79 -6.44 7.29
CA ALA A 213 4.56 -5.67 7.17
C ALA A 213 3.31 -6.56 7.35
N ASN A 214 3.28 -7.76 6.77
CA ASN A 214 2.22 -8.74 7.02
C ASN A 214 2.14 -9.13 8.50
N ALA A 215 3.27 -9.34 9.17
CA ALA A 215 3.31 -9.68 10.60
C ALA A 215 2.78 -8.54 11.46
N VAL A 216 3.17 -7.30 11.18
CA VAL A 216 2.68 -6.10 11.88
C VAL A 216 1.17 -5.92 11.68
N GLY A 217 0.68 -6.05 10.45
CA GLY A 217 -0.76 -5.99 10.16
C GLY A 217 -1.55 -7.09 10.86
N GLY A 218 -1.07 -8.33 10.83
CA GLY A 218 -1.68 -9.48 11.52
C GLY A 218 -1.66 -9.32 13.04
N ALA A 219 -0.54 -8.88 13.62
CA ALA A 219 -0.42 -8.62 15.05
C ALA A 219 -1.36 -7.50 15.52
N THR A 220 -1.54 -6.43 14.72
CA THR A 220 -2.53 -5.39 15.02
C THR A 220 -3.94 -5.97 15.00
N ALA A 221 -4.22 -6.90 14.09
CA ALA A 221 -5.54 -7.54 13.99
C ALA A 221 -5.94 -8.36 15.24
N MET A 222 -4.96 -8.75 16.06
CA MET A 222 -5.16 -9.53 17.29
C MET A 222 -5.56 -8.65 18.49
N GLY A 223 -5.41 -7.33 18.38
CA GLY A 223 -5.82 -6.34 19.37
C GLY A 223 -7.17 -5.70 19.05
N CYS A 224 -7.56 -4.70 19.84
CA CYS A 224 -8.80 -3.92 19.63
C CYS A 224 -8.50 -2.43 19.49
N GLY A 225 -8.97 -1.85 18.39
CA GLY A 225 -8.84 -0.45 18.03
C GLY A 225 -7.51 -0.04 17.40
N ALA A 226 -7.53 1.08 16.68
CA ALA A 226 -6.35 1.71 16.08
C ALA A 226 -5.67 2.78 16.96
N GLY A 227 -4.46 3.21 16.58
CA GLY A 227 -3.72 4.31 17.20
C GLY A 227 -2.68 3.81 18.19
N ARG A 228 -2.88 4.06 19.49
CA ARG A 228 -1.96 3.54 20.54
C ARG A 228 -2.15 2.05 20.85
N ASN A 229 -3.19 1.43 20.29
CA ASN A 229 -3.54 0.03 20.49
C ASN A 229 -3.05 -0.88 19.35
N VAL A 230 -2.10 -0.41 18.54
CA VAL A 230 -1.47 -1.21 17.47
C VAL A 230 -0.53 -2.28 18.05
N ALA A 231 -0.04 -3.17 17.18
CA ALA A 231 0.83 -4.27 17.53
C ALA A 231 2.02 -3.87 18.44
N THR A 232 2.31 -4.73 19.42
CA THR A 232 3.55 -4.64 20.20
C THR A 232 4.68 -5.37 19.49
N LEU A 233 5.93 -4.92 19.68
CA LEU A 233 7.11 -5.60 19.13
C LEU A 233 7.14 -7.08 19.50
N LYS A 234 6.81 -7.42 20.75
CA LYS A 234 6.75 -8.80 21.23
C LYS A 234 5.83 -9.66 20.37
N LYS A 235 4.62 -9.18 20.08
CA LYS A 235 3.65 -9.94 19.29
C LYS A 235 4.10 -10.11 17.83
N VAL A 236 4.75 -9.10 17.26
CA VAL A 236 5.29 -9.18 15.90
C VAL A 236 6.43 -10.19 15.82
N VAL A 237 7.34 -10.19 16.79
CA VAL A 237 8.44 -11.16 16.88
C VAL A 237 7.90 -12.59 17.04
N GLU A 238 6.91 -12.81 17.91
CA GLU A 238 6.25 -14.12 18.07
C GLU A 238 5.75 -14.69 16.72
N LEU A 239 5.08 -13.86 15.91
CA LEU A 239 4.59 -14.27 14.59
C LEU A 239 5.73 -14.63 13.63
N ILE A 240 6.82 -13.87 13.65
CA ILE A 240 7.95 -14.07 12.72
C ILE A 240 8.79 -15.29 13.11
N GLU A 241 8.99 -15.54 14.41
CA GLU A 241 9.78 -16.67 14.92
C GLU A 241 9.02 -18.00 14.83
N THR A 242 7.70 -17.97 14.98
CA THR A 242 6.83 -19.16 14.91
C THR A 242 5.73 -18.98 13.85
N PRO A 243 6.09 -18.92 12.56
CA PRO A 243 5.16 -18.60 11.50
C PRO A 243 4.16 -19.73 11.24
N ASP A 244 2.87 -19.45 11.45
CA ASP A 244 1.77 -20.20 10.82
C ASP A 244 1.23 -19.33 9.68
N LEU A 245 1.52 -19.74 8.44
CA LEU A 245 1.23 -18.95 7.24
C LEU A 245 -0.03 -19.47 6.52
N ASN A 246 -0.71 -18.56 5.84
CA ASN A 246 -1.77 -18.92 4.91
C ASN A 246 -1.16 -19.36 3.57
N GLU A 247 -0.75 -20.63 3.50
CA GLU A 247 -0.11 -21.25 2.32
C GLU A 247 -1.11 -21.61 1.20
N ASP A 248 -2.41 -21.57 1.49
CA ASP A 248 -3.47 -21.88 0.50
C ASP A 248 -3.61 -20.79 -0.58
N VAL A 249 -2.87 -19.69 -0.44
CA VAL A 249 -2.88 -18.56 -1.37
C VAL A 249 -1.93 -18.84 -2.53
N LYS A 250 -2.48 -19.03 -3.72
CA LYS A 250 -1.74 -18.98 -4.98
C LYS A 250 -1.68 -17.55 -5.49
N PHE A 251 -0.46 -17.06 -5.70
CA PHE A 251 -0.16 -15.74 -6.25
C PHE A 251 0.02 -15.81 -7.77
#